data_AF-A0A3C0XQ62-F1
#
_entry.id   AF-A0A3C0XQ62-F1
#
_cell.length_a   1.000
_cell.length_b   1.000
_cell.length_c   1.000
_cell.angle_alpha   90.00
_cell.angle_beta   90.00
_cell.angle_gamma   90.00
#
_symmetry.space_group_name_H-M   'P 1'
#
loop_
_entity.id
_entity.type
_entity.pdbx_description
1 polymer ?
#
loop_
_entity_poly.entity_id
_entity_poly.type
_entity_poly.pdbx_seq_one_letter_code
_entity_poly.pdbx_strand_id
1 'polypeptide(L)'
;MTSRRAADMLTAVRAMCGLLLPFWPSLAVFLVGVVSDWLDGPLARRAGPTARGARFDLEADSLLTLGASIAAARVGAPRVVLLAPLARYAIAMIRTGPLDRDGVRWDRVTGVAQMAVFAAALGPRPLRVLGFLAVPVSAARCAAVLVQAQRPR
;
A
#
# COMPACT_ATOMS: atom_id res chain seq x y z
N MET A 1 9.52 -24.32 11.70
CA MET A 1 10.33 -23.92 10.53
C MET A 1 9.48 -23.67 9.28
N THR A 2 8.36 -24.38 9.10
CA THR A 2 7.43 -24.24 7.96
C THR A 2 6.63 -22.92 7.94
N SER A 3 6.18 -22.42 9.09
CA SER A 3 5.37 -21.18 9.20
C SER A 3 6.10 -19.91 8.77
N ARG A 4 7.41 -19.80 9.07
CA ARG A 4 8.22 -18.64 8.68
C ARG A 4 8.42 -18.56 7.16
N ARG A 5 8.76 -19.69 6.52
CA ARG A 5 8.90 -19.76 5.05
C ARG A 5 7.60 -19.40 4.34
N ALA A 6 6.46 -19.84 4.89
CA ALA A 6 5.15 -19.50 4.34
C ALA A 6 4.85 -17.99 4.41
N ALA A 7 5.19 -17.32 5.53
CA ALA A 7 5.04 -15.87 5.64
C ALA A 7 5.94 -15.13 4.63
N ASP A 8 7.22 -15.49 4.55
CA ASP A 8 8.16 -14.86 3.60
C ASP A 8 7.73 -15.05 2.13
N MET A 9 7.16 -16.22 1.79
CA MET A 9 6.61 -16.48 0.46
C MET A 9 5.39 -15.62 0.15
N LEU A 10 4.48 -15.42 1.11
CA LEU A 10 3.32 -14.53 0.92
C LEU A 10 3.76 -13.08 0.70
N THR A 11 4.73 -12.61 1.46
CA THR A 11 5.33 -11.29 1.26
C THR A 11 6.01 -11.18 -0.12
N ALA A 12 6.70 -12.22 -0.58
CA ALA A 12 7.29 -12.25 -1.93
C ALA A 12 6.23 -12.24 -3.05
N VAL A 13 5.13 -12.98 -2.88
CA VAL A 13 3.97 -12.93 -3.80
C VAL A 13 3.41 -11.52 -3.88
N ARG A 14 3.30 -10.81 -2.74
CA ARG A 14 2.86 -9.41 -2.71
C ARG A 14 3.77 -8.49 -3.50
N ALA A 15 5.08 -8.58 -3.26
CA ALA A 15 6.07 -7.81 -3.99
C ALA A 15 6.00 -8.07 -5.50
N MET A 16 5.85 -9.33 -5.90
CA MET A 16 5.68 -9.72 -7.31
C MET A 16 4.40 -9.12 -7.91
N CYS A 17 3.27 -9.14 -7.19
CA CYS A 17 2.04 -8.47 -7.64
C CYS A 17 2.26 -6.97 -7.86
N GLY A 18 2.97 -6.30 -6.93
CA GLY A 18 3.35 -4.89 -7.07
C GLY A 18 4.20 -4.61 -8.32
N LEU A 19 5.13 -5.51 -8.66
CA LEU A 19 5.96 -5.37 -9.87
C LEU A 19 5.19 -5.66 -11.16
N LEU A 20 4.21 -6.56 -11.13
CA LEU A 20 3.42 -6.93 -12.32
C LEU A 20 2.36 -5.89 -12.68
N LEU A 21 1.73 -5.25 -11.69
CA LEU A 21 0.62 -4.32 -11.88
C LEU A 21 0.89 -3.17 -12.89
N PRO A 22 2.06 -2.50 -12.87
CA PRO A 22 2.39 -1.46 -13.86
C PRO A 22 2.32 -1.91 -15.31
N PHE A 23 2.61 -3.18 -15.58
CA PHE A 23 2.66 -3.75 -16.92
C PHE A 23 1.34 -4.45 -17.27
N TRP A 24 0.67 -5.04 -16.28
CA TRP A 24 -0.55 -5.82 -16.42
C TRP A 24 -1.62 -5.30 -15.43
N PRO A 25 -2.31 -4.19 -15.75
CA PRO A 25 -3.33 -3.62 -14.88
C PRO A 25 -4.50 -4.59 -14.68
N SER A 26 -4.53 -5.25 -13.53
CA SER A 26 -5.49 -6.31 -13.24
C SER A 26 -5.98 -6.22 -11.80
N LEU A 27 -7.30 -6.15 -11.63
CA LEU A 27 -7.93 -6.22 -10.32
C LEU A 27 -7.58 -7.53 -9.61
N ALA A 28 -7.51 -8.65 -10.33
CA ALA A 28 -7.20 -9.95 -9.74
C ALA A 28 -5.77 -9.96 -9.14
N VAL A 29 -4.78 -9.45 -9.87
CA VAL A 29 -3.39 -9.35 -9.39
C VAL A 29 -3.31 -8.45 -8.15
N PHE A 30 -4.03 -7.32 -8.18
CA PHE A 30 -4.11 -6.42 -7.04
C PHE A 30 -4.72 -7.10 -5.80
N LEU A 31 -5.85 -7.79 -5.96
CA LEU A 31 -6.52 -8.48 -4.86
C LEU A 31 -5.69 -9.62 -4.29
N VAL A 32 -4.95 -10.37 -5.12
CA VAL A 32 -4.00 -11.38 -4.63
C VAL A 32 -2.93 -10.74 -3.75
N GLY A 33 -2.38 -9.59 -4.15
CA GLY A 33 -1.46 -8.81 -3.35
C GLY A 33 -2.06 -8.40 -1.98
N VAL A 34 -3.26 -7.83 -1.98
CA VAL A 34 -3.94 -7.40 -0.73
C VAL A 34 -4.25 -8.59 0.18
N VAL A 35 -4.76 -9.70 -0.35
CA VAL A 35 -5.11 -10.88 0.45
C VAL A 35 -3.86 -11.54 1.04
N SER A 36 -2.73 -11.51 0.33
CA SER A 36 -1.47 -12.05 0.86
C SER A 36 -0.97 -11.34 2.13
N ASP A 37 -1.31 -10.05 2.31
CA ASP A 37 -1.07 -9.25 3.54
C ASP A 37 -1.92 -9.70 4.71
N TRP A 38 -3.15 -10.12 4.43
CA TRP A 38 -4.03 -10.59 5.50
C TRP A 38 -3.61 -11.96 6.01
N LEU A 39 -2.97 -12.77 5.15
CA LEU A 39 -2.55 -14.13 5.48
C LEU A 39 -1.19 -14.18 6.17
N ASP A 40 -0.25 -13.28 5.85
CA ASP A 40 1.09 -13.31 6.44
C ASP A 40 1.12 -12.79 7.89
N GLY A 41 0.31 -11.80 8.26
CA GLY A 41 0.25 -11.26 9.62
C GLY A 41 -0.07 -12.31 10.70
N PRO A 42 -1.12 -13.14 10.55
CA PRO A 42 -1.39 -14.28 11.44
C PRO A 42 -0.25 -15.31 11.46
N LEU A 43 0.40 -15.58 10.32
CA LEU A 43 1.50 -16.54 10.22
C LEU A 43 2.78 -16.01 10.91
N ALA A 44 3.08 -14.73 10.76
CA ALA A 44 4.19 -14.06 11.42
C ALA A 44 4.01 -14.03 12.95
N ARG A 45 2.77 -13.79 13.43
CA ARG A 45 2.43 -13.87 14.86
C ARG A 45 2.66 -15.28 15.43
N ARG A 46 2.41 -16.32 14.65
CA ARG A 46 2.66 -17.73 15.04
C ARG A 46 4.13 -18.14 14.95
N ALA A 47 4.91 -17.52 14.05
CA ALA A 47 6.31 -17.86 13.80
C ALA A 47 7.32 -17.05 14.64
N GLY A 48 6.86 -15.99 15.32
CA GLY A 48 7.69 -15.04 16.05
C GLY A 48 8.14 -13.88 15.15
N PRO A 49 7.78 -12.62 15.49
CA PRO A 49 8.13 -11.45 14.67
C PRO A 49 9.63 -11.25 14.60
N THR A 50 10.13 -10.81 13.43
CA THR A 50 11.56 -10.48 13.23
C THR A 50 11.71 -9.10 12.62
N ALA A 51 12.78 -8.39 12.96
CA ALA A 51 13.07 -7.07 12.40
C ALA A 51 13.26 -7.12 10.87
N ARG A 52 13.84 -8.22 10.35
CA ARG A 52 14.03 -8.42 8.90
C ARG A 52 12.70 -8.64 8.18
N GLY A 53 11.84 -9.51 8.71
CA GLY A 53 10.51 -9.76 8.14
C GLY A 53 9.64 -8.51 8.14
N ALA A 54 9.68 -7.72 9.21
CA ALA A 54 8.95 -6.46 9.30
C ALA A 54 9.41 -5.43 8.24
N ARG A 55 10.72 -5.35 7.94
CA ARG A 55 11.22 -4.48 6.86
C ARG A 55 10.79 -4.98 5.49
N PHE A 56 10.89 -6.28 5.24
CA PHE A 56 10.49 -6.87 3.97
C PHE A 56 8.99 -6.69 3.69
N ASP A 57 8.16 -6.88 4.72
CA ASP A 57 6.72 -6.63 4.68
C ASP A 57 6.39 -5.18 4.32
N LEU A 58 7.06 -4.22 4.98
CA LEU A 58 6.93 -2.79 4.69
C LEU A 58 7.32 -2.45 3.24
N GLU A 59 8.39 -3.06 2.72
CA GLU A 59 8.83 -2.85 1.33
C GLU A 59 7.83 -3.45 0.33
N ALA A 60 7.32 -4.65 0.60
CA ALA A 60 6.35 -5.33 -0.24
C ALA A 60 5.01 -4.57 -0.33
N ASP A 61 4.51 -4.05 0.80
CA ASP A 61 3.31 -3.19 0.83
C ASP A 61 3.52 -1.89 0.05
N SER A 62 4.71 -1.29 0.16
CA SER A 62 5.07 -0.10 -0.63
C SER A 62 5.06 -0.38 -2.12
N LEU A 63 5.65 -1.51 -2.52
CA LEU A 63 5.73 -1.94 -3.93
C LEU A 63 4.34 -2.23 -4.49
N LEU A 64 3.48 -2.90 -3.72
CA LEU A 64 2.09 -3.14 -4.10
C LEU A 64 1.34 -1.82 -4.29
N THR A 65 1.48 -0.90 -3.33
CA THR A 65 0.82 0.41 -3.36
C THR A 65 1.29 1.26 -4.54
N LEU A 66 2.60 1.31 -4.81
CA LEU A 66 3.18 2.01 -5.95
C LEU A 66 2.73 1.37 -7.27
N GLY A 67 2.87 0.05 -7.39
CA GLY A 67 2.44 -0.71 -8.57
C GLY A 67 0.97 -0.50 -8.91
N ALA A 68 0.10 -0.57 -7.90
CA ALA A 68 -1.33 -0.31 -8.02
C ALA A 68 -1.63 1.12 -8.47
N SER A 69 -0.91 2.12 -7.94
CA SER A 69 -1.08 3.52 -8.35
C SER A 69 -0.69 3.77 -9.81
N ILE A 70 0.40 3.17 -10.27
CA ILE A 70 0.85 3.24 -11.67
C ILE A 70 -0.18 2.55 -12.57
N ALA A 71 -0.62 1.35 -12.19
CA ALA A 71 -1.64 0.62 -12.92
C ALA A 71 -2.95 1.41 -13.03
N ALA A 72 -3.41 2.01 -11.92
CA ALA A 72 -4.59 2.87 -11.87
C ALA A 72 -4.44 4.08 -12.81
N ALA A 73 -3.30 4.77 -12.78
CA ALA A 73 -3.03 5.89 -13.68
C ALA A 73 -3.03 5.47 -15.16
N ARG A 74 -2.52 4.28 -15.48
CA ARG A 74 -2.51 3.73 -16.86
C ARG A 74 -3.91 3.41 -17.39
N VAL A 75 -4.83 3.00 -16.52
CA VAL A 75 -6.22 2.71 -16.92
C VAL A 75 -7.15 3.93 -16.86
N GLY A 76 -6.59 5.13 -16.60
CA GLY A 76 -7.29 6.42 -16.71
C GLY A 76 -7.58 7.13 -15.39
N ALA A 77 -7.07 6.64 -14.24
CA ALA A 77 -7.19 7.38 -13.00
C ALA A 77 -6.34 8.66 -13.01
N PRO A 78 -6.73 9.72 -12.27
CA PRO A 78 -5.95 10.94 -12.16
C PRO A 78 -4.52 10.70 -11.67
N ARG A 79 -3.50 11.27 -12.32
CA ARG A 79 -2.08 11.05 -11.98
C ARG A 79 -1.68 11.45 -10.56
N VAL A 80 -2.48 12.29 -9.90
CA VAL A 80 -2.34 12.64 -8.47
C VAL A 80 -2.28 11.41 -7.55
N VAL A 81 -2.85 10.27 -7.95
CA VAL A 81 -2.77 9.02 -7.18
C VAL A 81 -1.34 8.48 -6.98
N LEU A 82 -0.38 8.93 -7.78
CA LEU A 82 1.04 8.56 -7.68
C LEU A 82 1.76 9.33 -6.57
N LEU A 83 1.24 10.49 -6.15
CA LEU A 83 1.96 11.39 -5.25
C LEU A 83 2.17 10.77 -3.87
N ALA A 84 1.12 10.19 -3.28
CA ALA A 84 1.22 9.60 -1.95
C ALA A 84 2.17 8.39 -1.87
N PRO A 85 2.11 7.39 -2.80
CA PRO A 85 3.06 6.29 -2.84
C PRO A 85 4.53 6.76 -2.99
N LEU A 86 4.78 7.75 -3.86
CA LEU A 86 6.12 8.32 -4.05
C LEU A 86 6.60 9.09 -2.81
N ALA A 87 5.72 9.91 -2.22
CA ALA A 87 6.02 10.68 -1.01
C ALA A 87 6.36 9.77 0.17
N ARG A 88 5.72 8.59 0.29
CA ARG A 88 6.06 7.59 1.31
C ARG A 88 7.52 7.19 1.24
N TYR A 89 8.06 6.88 0.05
CA TYR A 89 9.48 6.50 -0.09
C TYR A 89 10.40 7.66 0.30
N ALA A 90 10.06 8.89 -0.08
CA ALA A 90 10.81 10.08 0.34
C ALA A 90 10.82 10.26 1.87
N ILE A 91 9.67 10.05 2.53
CA ILE A 91 9.51 10.28 3.97
C ILE A 91 10.06 9.13 4.80
N ALA A 92 10.03 7.89 4.30
CA ALA A 92 10.69 6.76 4.93
C ALA A 92 12.20 7.00 5.13
N MET A 93 12.84 7.81 4.28
CA MET A 93 14.25 8.21 4.43
C MET A 93 14.49 9.28 5.50
N ILE A 94 13.47 10.05 5.87
CA ILE A 94 13.60 11.27 6.72
C ILE A 94 12.97 11.04 8.12
N ARG A 95 11.99 10.14 8.24
CA ARG A 95 11.24 9.92 9.49
C ARG A 95 12.07 9.17 10.52
N THR A 96 12.11 9.68 11.76
CA THR A 96 12.92 9.13 12.86
C THR A 96 12.13 8.77 14.13
N GLY A 97 10.81 9.02 14.20
CA GLY A 97 9.99 8.78 15.39
C GLY A 97 8.65 8.05 15.13
N PRO A 98 8.05 7.45 16.18
CA PRO A 98 6.73 6.80 16.11
C PRO A 98 5.59 7.82 15.99
N LEU A 99 4.46 7.39 15.41
CA LEU A 99 3.24 8.20 15.32
C LEU A 99 2.45 8.16 16.61
N ASP A 100 1.74 9.25 16.91
CA ASP A 100 0.72 9.23 17.95
C ASP A 100 -0.51 8.41 17.51
N ARG A 101 -1.41 8.14 18.46
CA ARG A 101 -2.60 7.30 18.20
C ARG A 101 -3.47 7.86 17.07
N ASP A 102 -3.64 9.16 17.01
CA ASP A 102 -4.45 9.80 15.96
C ASP A 102 -3.78 9.76 14.60
N GLY A 103 -2.46 9.98 14.53
CA GLY A 103 -1.67 9.80 13.32
C GLY A 103 -1.73 8.37 12.79
N VAL A 104 -1.64 7.36 13.67
CA VAL A 104 -1.84 5.94 13.29
C VAL A 104 -3.25 5.69 12.75
N ARG A 105 -4.28 6.28 13.38
CA ARG A 105 -5.68 6.12 12.94
C ARG A 105 -5.90 6.74 11.56
N TRP A 106 -5.45 7.97 11.35
CA TRP A 106 -5.58 8.67 10.07
C TRP A 106 -4.75 8.03 8.97
N ASP A 107 -3.54 7.55 9.27
CA ASP A 107 -2.72 6.78 8.35
C ASP A 107 -3.46 5.52 7.86
N ARG A 108 -4.07 4.77 8.78
CA ARG A 108 -4.87 3.59 8.43
C ARG A 108 -6.10 3.94 7.58
N VAL A 109 -6.89 4.93 7.98
CA VAL A 109 -8.11 5.31 7.25
C VAL A 109 -7.79 5.78 5.84
N THR A 110 -6.78 6.65 5.70
CA THR A 110 -6.37 7.17 4.39
C THR A 110 -5.72 6.09 3.52
N GLY A 111 -4.98 5.14 4.12
CA GLY A 111 -4.43 3.99 3.42
C GLY A 111 -5.52 3.05 2.88
N VAL A 112 -6.51 2.70 3.69
CA VAL A 112 -7.64 1.85 3.26
C VAL A 112 -8.44 2.54 2.14
N ALA A 113 -8.72 3.82 2.28
CA ALA A 113 -9.40 4.60 1.25
C ALA A 113 -8.61 4.60 -0.07
N GLN A 114 -7.28 4.74 0.00
CA GLN A 114 -6.41 4.70 -1.18
C GLN A 114 -6.43 3.33 -1.86
N MET A 115 -6.37 2.23 -1.10
CA MET A 115 -6.51 0.88 -1.64
C MET A 115 -7.86 0.65 -2.32
N ALA A 116 -8.94 1.17 -1.74
CA ALA A 116 -10.28 1.10 -2.34
C ALA A 116 -10.37 1.86 -3.67
N VAL A 117 -9.74 3.03 -3.77
CA VAL A 117 -9.63 3.79 -5.03
C VAL A 117 -8.88 2.99 -6.09
N PHE A 118 -7.79 2.30 -5.73
CA PHE A 118 -7.06 1.44 -6.67
C PHE A 118 -7.89 0.25 -7.14
N ALA A 119 -8.58 -0.43 -6.22
CA ALA A 119 -9.50 -1.52 -6.57
C ALA A 119 -10.59 -1.04 -7.54
N ALA A 120 -11.19 0.13 -7.27
CA ALA A 120 -12.23 0.70 -8.10
C ALA A 120 -11.71 1.09 -9.50
N ALA A 121 -10.50 1.67 -9.58
CA ALA A 121 -9.88 2.03 -10.85
C ALA A 121 -9.55 0.80 -11.71
N LEU A 122 -9.06 -0.28 -11.10
CA LEU A 122 -8.73 -1.53 -11.78
C LEU A 122 -9.97 -2.40 -12.08
N GLY A 123 -11.09 -2.09 -11.45
CA GLY A 123 -12.34 -2.83 -11.57
C GLY A 123 -13.13 -2.58 -12.86
N PRO A 124 -14.30 -3.22 -12.97
CA PRO A 124 -15.24 -3.03 -14.08
C PRO A 124 -15.70 -1.57 -14.19
N ARG A 125 -16.07 -1.14 -15.41
CA ARG A 125 -16.47 0.24 -15.74
C ARG A 125 -17.37 0.97 -14.73
N PRO A 126 -18.44 0.38 -14.16
CA PRO A 126 -19.29 1.08 -13.19
C PRO A 126 -18.51 1.49 -11.92
N LEU A 127 -17.52 0.70 -11.49
CA LEU A 127 -16.70 1.02 -10.33
C LEU A 127 -15.66 2.10 -10.62
N ARG A 128 -15.26 2.28 -11.88
CA ARG A 128 -14.31 3.34 -12.28
C ARG A 128 -14.88 4.74 -12.08
N VAL A 129 -16.20 4.88 -11.99
CA VAL A 129 -16.86 6.16 -11.64
C VAL A 129 -16.35 6.67 -10.30
N LEU A 130 -16.05 5.78 -9.34
CA LEU A 130 -15.44 6.15 -8.06
C LEU A 130 -14.05 6.82 -8.18
N GLY A 131 -13.49 6.90 -9.39
CA GLY A 131 -12.32 7.70 -9.71
C GLY A 131 -12.45 9.19 -9.34
N PHE A 132 -13.67 9.74 -9.20
CA PHE A 132 -13.84 11.11 -8.65
C PHE A 132 -13.34 11.22 -7.21
N LEU A 133 -13.34 10.13 -6.44
CA LEU A 133 -12.78 10.08 -5.08
C LEU A 133 -11.25 10.04 -5.09
N ALA A 134 -10.61 9.76 -6.22
CA ALA A 134 -9.16 9.63 -6.30
C ALA A 134 -8.44 10.92 -5.89
N VAL A 135 -8.99 12.09 -6.26
CA VAL A 135 -8.41 13.40 -5.90
C VAL A 135 -8.50 13.67 -4.39
N PRO A 136 -9.69 13.65 -3.74
CA PRO A 136 -9.78 13.92 -2.31
C PRO A 136 -9.07 12.85 -1.46
N VAL A 137 -9.12 11.58 -1.86
CA VAL A 137 -8.42 10.50 -1.14
C VAL A 137 -6.91 10.65 -1.24
N SER A 138 -6.38 10.97 -2.43
CA SER A 138 -4.94 11.20 -2.60
C SER A 138 -4.47 12.46 -1.86
N ALA A 139 -5.28 13.52 -1.84
CA ALA A 139 -4.99 14.72 -1.06
C ALA A 139 -4.96 14.41 0.45
N ALA A 140 -5.95 13.68 0.96
CA ALA A 140 -5.99 13.25 2.36
C ALA A 140 -4.79 12.36 2.72
N ARG A 141 -4.39 11.46 1.80
CA ARG A 141 -3.21 10.63 1.99
C ARG A 141 -1.91 11.43 1.99
N CYS A 142 -1.74 12.36 1.03
CA CYS A 142 -0.59 13.26 1.02
C CYS A 142 -0.52 14.10 2.30
N ALA A 143 -1.66 14.61 2.79
CA ALA A 143 -1.73 15.35 4.05
C ALA A 143 -1.33 14.47 5.24
N ALA A 144 -1.86 13.24 5.33
CA ALA A 144 -1.48 12.28 6.37
C ALA A 144 0.03 12.01 6.32
N VAL A 145 0.59 11.77 5.14
CA VAL A 145 2.01 11.52 4.91
C VAL A 145 2.87 12.75 5.26
N LEU A 146 2.44 13.97 4.92
CA LEU A 146 3.13 15.22 5.28
C LEU A 146 3.12 15.48 6.79
N VAL A 147 2.01 15.23 7.47
CA VAL A 147 1.93 15.31 8.94
C VAL A 147 2.94 14.37 9.59
N GLN A 148 3.22 13.21 8.98
CA GLN A 148 4.26 12.29 9.46
C GLN A 148 5.67 12.87 9.24
N ALA A 149 5.89 13.65 8.19
CA ALA A 149 7.19 14.25 7.87
C ALA A 149 7.54 15.46 8.75
N GLN A 150 6.51 16.20 9.22
CA GLN A 150 6.67 17.44 9.99
C GLN A 150 6.94 17.24 11.48
N ARG A 151 6.88 16.01 12.01
CA ARG A 151 7.15 15.76 13.43
C ARG A 151 8.66 15.56 13.64
N PRO A 152 9.36 16.54 14.27
CA PRO A 152 10.80 16.44 14.49
C PRO A 152 11.14 15.41 15.57
N ARG A 153 12.45 15.13 15.66
CA ARG A 153 13.11 14.24 16.63
C ARG A 153 12.64 14.43 18.06
#